data_AF-A0A7Y3BA23-F1
#
_entry.id   AF-A0A7Y3BA23-F1
#
_cell.length_a   1.000
_cell.length_b   1.000
_cell.length_c   1.000
_cell.angle_alpha   90.00
_cell.angle_beta   90.00
_cell.angle_gamma   90.00
#
_symmetry.space_group_name_H-M   'P 1'
#
loop_
_entity.id
_entity.type
_entity.pdbx_description
1 polymer ?
#
loop_
_entity_poly.entity_id
_entity_poly.type
_entity_poly.pdbx_seq_one_letter_code
_entity_poly.pdbx_strand_id
1 'polypeptide(L)'
;FITSSIGTMRVTEQIDALEVMGINALNYLVFPKFIALLFYPFVISIAMFLGVVGGLAACVYGGFTTMDDYITGVQMDFTPFHITYAFIKTLVFAILLATIPSYHGYYMEGGALEVGKASTTSFVWTSVMIILLNYILTSMLLG
;
A
#
# COMPACT_ATOMS: atom_id res chain seq x y z
N PHE A 1 1.28 -11.23 2.88
CA PHE A 1 -0.04 -11.81 3.23
C PHE A 1 -0.85 -12.17 1.99
N ILE A 2 -1.15 -11.23 1.07
CA ILE A 2 -1.95 -11.51 -0.13
C ILE A 2 -1.40 -12.70 -0.93
N THR A 3 -0.10 -12.67 -1.27
CA THR A 3 0.60 -13.75 -1.98
C THR A 3 0.47 -15.10 -1.27
N SER A 4 0.71 -15.13 0.05
CA SER A 4 0.63 -16.37 0.82
C SER A 4 -0.80 -16.92 0.91
N SER A 5 -1.82 -16.06 1.06
CA SER A 5 -3.22 -16.51 1.11
C SER A 5 -3.68 -17.16 -0.21
N ILE A 6 -3.40 -16.51 -1.35
CA ILE A 6 -3.74 -17.03 -2.68
C ILE A 6 -2.87 -18.26 -2.99
N GLY A 7 -1.60 -18.21 -2.62
CA GLY A 7 -0.68 -19.33 -2.82
C GLY A 7 -1.08 -20.59 -2.09
N THR A 8 -1.52 -20.48 -0.84
CA THR A 8 -2.05 -21.64 -0.12
C THR A 8 -3.29 -22.20 -0.82
N MET A 9 -4.19 -21.36 -1.32
CA MET A 9 -5.37 -21.81 -2.09
C MET A 9 -4.98 -22.50 -3.41
N ARG A 10 -3.87 -22.09 -4.02
CA ARG A 10 -3.32 -22.76 -5.21
C ARG A 10 -2.77 -24.14 -4.86
N VAL A 11 -1.96 -24.25 -3.80
CA VAL A 11 -1.37 -25.52 -3.34
C VAL A 11 -2.43 -26.52 -2.88
N THR A 12 -3.56 -26.05 -2.34
CA THR A 12 -4.68 -26.89 -1.94
C THR A 12 -5.70 -27.15 -3.06
N GLU A 13 -5.37 -26.82 -4.31
CA GLU A 13 -6.23 -27.00 -5.51
C GLU A 13 -7.60 -26.28 -5.43
N GLN A 14 -7.77 -25.35 -4.49
CA GLN A 14 -9.03 -24.59 -4.34
C GLN A 14 -9.28 -23.65 -5.52
N ILE A 15 -8.21 -23.12 -6.12
CA ILE A 15 -8.30 -22.28 -7.31
C ILE A 15 -8.81 -23.09 -8.51
N ASP A 16 -8.27 -24.29 -8.71
CA ASP A 16 -8.69 -25.17 -9.82
C ASP A 16 -10.14 -25.65 -9.61
N ALA A 17 -10.52 -25.94 -8.36
CA ALA A 17 -11.90 -26.27 -8.03
C ALA A 17 -12.88 -25.14 -8.40
N LEU A 18 -12.52 -23.87 -8.16
CA LEU A 18 -13.35 -22.72 -8.56
C LEU A 18 -13.49 -22.62 -10.08
N GLU A 19 -12.41 -22.83 -10.83
CA GLU A 19 -12.43 -22.81 -12.30
C GLU A 19 -13.30 -23.93 -12.89
N VAL A 20 -13.25 -25.14 -12.31
CA VAL A 20 -14.10 -26.28 -12.70
C VAL A 20 -15.59 -26.00 -12.42
N MET A 21 -15.90 -25.22 -11.38
CA MET A 21 -17.26 -24.75 -11.08
C MET A 21 -17.74 -23.64 -12.02
N GLY A 22 -16.93 -23.23 -13.02
CA GLY A 22 -17.25 -22.16 -13.96
C GLY A 22 -17.09 -20.76 -13.37
N ILE A 23 -16.45 -20.61 -12.21
CA ILE A 23 -16.19 -19.33 -11.57
C ILE A 23 -14.84 -18.80 -12.05
N ASN A 24 -14.80 -17.53 -12.47
CA ASN A 24 -13.53 -16.86 -12.77
C ASN A 24 -12.77 -16.59 -11.46
N ALA A 25 -11.86 -17.50 -11.10
CA ALA A 25 -11.12 -17.46 -9.85
C ALA A 25 -10.27 -16.20 -9.70
N LEU A 26 -9.70 -15.68 -10.80
CA LEU A 26 -8.90 -14.45 -10.79
C LEU A 26 -9.76 -13.26 -10.36
N ASN A 27 -10.91 -13.04 -10.98
CA ASN A 27 -11.79 -11.93 -10.61
C ASN A 27 -12.35 -12.13 -9.19
N TYR A 28 -12.73 -13.36 -8.84
CA TYR A 28 -13.28 -13.68 -7.52
C TYR A 28 -12.30 -13.42 -6.37
N LEU A 29 -11.01 -13.71 -6.56
CA LEU A 29 -9.98 -13.56 -5.51
C LEU A 29 -9.34 -12.17 -5.49
N VAL A 30 -9.16 -11.54 -6.65
CA VAL A 30 -8.41 -10.27 -6.78
C VAL A 30 -9.31 -9.05 -6.62
N PHE A 31 -10.53 -9.08 -7.15
CA PHE A 31 -11.43 -7.93 -7.13
C PHE A 31 -11.81 -7.44 -5.73
N PRO A 32 -12.16 -8.31 -4.75
CA PRO A 32 -12.45 -7.84 -3.40
C PRO A 32 -11.25 -7.16 -2.72
N LYS A 33 -10.03 -7.60 -3.04
CA LYS A 33 -8.80 -7.00 -2.52
C LYS A 33 -8.57 -5.61 -3.11
N PHE A 34 -8.86 -5.43 -4.40
CA PHE A 34 -8.81 -4.12 -5.06
C PHE A 34 -9.80 -3.14 -4.41
N ILE A 35 -11.01 -3.59 -4.07
CA ILE A 35 -11.99 -2.79 -3.32
C ILE A 35 -11.47 -2.45 -1.92
N ALA A 36 -10.89 -3.42 -1.20
CA ALA A 36 -10.32 -3.17 0.12
C ALA A 36 -9.21 -2.10 0.07
N LEU A 37 -8.47 -2.01 -1.04
CA LEU A 37 -7.40 -1.04 -1.24
C LEU A 37 -7.91 0.40 -1.46
N LEU A 38 -9.18 0.60 -1.82
CA LEU A 38 -9.81 1.94 -1.83
C LEU A 38 -9.92 2.58 -0.44
N PHE A 39 -9.69 1.83 0.64
CA PHE A 39 -9.67 2.37 2.01
C PHE A 39 -8.30 2.96 2.41
N TYR A 40 -7.24 2.78 1.60
CA TYR A 40 -5.91 3.33 1.90
C TYR A 40 -5.85 4.87 2.03
N PRO A 41 -6.61 5.66 1.25
CA PRO A 41 -6.80 7.10 1.48
C PRO A 41 -7.20 7.47 2.92
N PHE A 42 -8.03 6.68 3.58
CA PHE A 42 -8.40 6.94 4.97
C PHE A 42 -7.22 6.68 5.91
N VAL A 43 -6.48 5.59 5.68
CA VAL A 43 -5.31 5.23 6.47
C VAL A 43 -4.22 6.32 6.39
N ILE A 44 -3.93 6.83 5.18
CA ILE A 44 -2.93 7.89 5.02
C ILE A 44 -3.38 9.21 5.67
N SER A 45 -4.69 9.52 5.64
CA SER A 45 -5.23 10.70 6.31
C SER A 45 -4.98 10.68 7.82
N ILE A 46 -5.24 9.52 8.44
CA ILE A 46 -4.96 9.30 9.86
C ILE A 46 -3.45 9.39 10.13
N ALA A 47 -2.62 8.79 9.28
CA ALA A 47 -1.17 8.84 9.42
C ALA A 47 -0.62 10.28 9.34
N MET A 48 -1.12 11.10 8.41
CA MET A 48 -0.74 12.51 8.30
C MET A 48 -1.15 13.30 9.55
N PHE A 49 -2.38 13.11 10.03
CA PHE A 49 -2.87 13.76 11.25
C PHE A 49 -2.02 13.39 12.47
N LEU A 50 -1.77 12.09 12.68
CA LEU A 50 -0.92 11.62 13.76
C LEU A 50 0.53 12.10 13.62
N GLY A 51 1.02 12.26 12.38
CA GLY A 51 2.35 12.83 12.11
C GLY A 51 2.47 14.28 12.59
N VAL A 52 1.47 15.12 12.32
CA VAL A 52 1.43 16.52 12.79
C VAL A 52 1.32 16.59 14.31
N VAL A 53 0.43 15.79 14.91
CA VAL A 53 0.28 15.75 16.38
C VAL A 53 1.53 15.22 17.07
N GLY A 54 2.16 14.19 16.51
CA GLY A 54 3.41 13.63 17.00
C GLY A 54 4.56 14.64 16.91
N GLY A 55 4.64 15.40 15.82
CA GLY A 55 5.58 16.51 15.67
C GLY A 55 5.39 17.59 16.72
N LEU A 56 4.14 18.02 16.96
CA LEU A 56 3.80 18.99 18.00
C LEU A 56 4.25 18.50 19.38
N ALA A 57 3.90 17.27 19.75
CA ALA A 57 4.28 16.70 21.03
C ALA A 57 5.81 16.65 21.18
N ALA A 58 6.53 16.18 20.15
CA ALA A 58 7.99 16.11 20.19
C ALA A 58 8.64 17.50 20.35
N CYS A 59 8.14 18.52 19.65
CA CYS A 59 8.68 19.87 19.70
C CYS A 59 8.41 20.58 21.04
N VAL A 60 7.20 20.43 21.60
CA VAL A 60 6.80 21.04 22.87
C VAL A 60 7.44 20.34 24.06
N TYR A 61 7.37 19.00 24.13
CA TYR A 61 8.00 18.25 25.23
C TYR A 61 9.53 18.23 25.12
N GLY A 62 10.08 18.36 23.91
CA GLY A 62 11.52 18.52 23.69
C GLY A 62 12.05 19.92 24.01
N GLY A 63 11.19 20.90 24.27
CA GLY A 63 11.58 22.27 24.61
C GLY A 63 12.15 23.08 23.44
N PHE A 64 11.91 22.66 22.20
CA PHE A 64 12.48 23.31 21.01
C PHE A 64 11.69 24.53 20.54
N THR A 65 10.38 24.59 20.83
CA THR A 65 9.49 25.67 20.39
C THR A 65 8.23 25.73 21.24
N THR A 66 7.48 26.83 21.17
CA THR A 66 6.17 26.96 21.81
C THR A 66 5.07 26.34 20.94
N MET A 67 3.92 25.99 21.53
CA MET A 67 2.79 25.43 20.79
C MET A 67 2.28 26.38 19.71
N ASP A 68 2.25 27.69 20.00
CA ASP A 68 1.76 28.71 19.09
C ASP A 68 2.69 28.89 17.88
N ASP A 69 4.00 28.88 18.11
CA ASP A 69 5.01 28.97 17.06
C ASP A 69 4.94 27.77 16.11
N TYR A 70 4.74 26.55 16.65
CA TYR A 70 4.60 25.34 15.84
C TYR A 70 3.37 25.42 14.92
N ILE A 71 2.21 25.79 15.47
CA ILE A 71 0.96 25.86 14.70
C ILE A 71 1.07 26.91 13.60
N THR A 72 1.61 28.09 13.93
CA THR A 72 1.77 29.18 12.97
C THR A 72 2.77 28.80 11.87
N GLY A 73 3.89 28.15 12.23
CA GLY A 73 4.88 27.68 11.27
C GLY A 73 4.33 26.65 10.29
N VAL A 74 3.61 25.64 10.79
CA VAL A 74 2.98 24.61 9.94
C VAL A 74 1.96 25.23 8.99
N GLN A 75 1.22 26.26 9.41
CA GLN A 75 0.23 26.93 8.56
C GLN A 75 0.86 27.86 7.50
N MET A 76 1.99 28.52 7.82
CA MET A 76 2.63 29.46 6.89
C MET A 76 3.19 28.76 5.64
N ASP A 77 3.84 27.61 5.80
CA ASP A 77 4.42 26.84 4.68
C ASP A 77 3.45 25.79 4.10
N PHE A 78 2.19 25.79 4.53
CA PHE A 78 1.23 24.80 4.09
C PHE A 78 0.76 25.06 2.65
N THR A 79 1.14 24.19 1.72
CA THR A 79 0.54 24.18 0.38
C THR A 79 -0.55 23.10 0.28
N PRO A 80 -1.80 23.46 -0.07
CA PRO A 80 -2.90 22.48 -0.18
C PRO A 80 -2.63 21.37 -1.19
N PHE A 81 -1.81 21.64 -2.20
CA PHE A 81 -1.45 20.67 -3.23
C PHE A 81 -0.71 19.46 -2.66
N HIS A 82 0.04 19.59 -1.56
CA HIS A 82 0.71 18.45 -0.91
C HIS A 82 -0.27 17.37 -0.45
N ILE A 83 -1.46 17.77 0.01
CA ILE A 83 -2.52 16.82 0.38
C ILE A 83 -2.99 16.05 -0.86
N THR A 84 -3.37 16.76 -1.93
CA THR A 84 -3.88 16.14 -3.16
C THR A 84 -2.84 15.19 -3.76
N TYR A 85 -1.57 15.61 -3.81
CA TYR A 85 -0.45 14.78 -4.25
C TYR A 85 -0.32 13.50 -3.40
N ALA A 86 -0.42 13.60 -2.07
CA ALA A 86 -0.33 12.44 -1.18
C ALA A 86 -1.44 11.42 -1.43
N PHE A 87 -2.67 11.88 -1.68
CA PHE A 87 -3.80 11.00 -2.01
C PHE A 87 -3.62 10.30 -3.35
N ILE A 88 -3.23 11.03 -4.40
CA ILE A 88 -2.96 10.45 -5.73
C ILE A 88 -1.89 9.36 -5.61
N LYS A 89 -0.78 9.65 -4.92
CA LYS A 89 0.33 8.72 -4.73
C LYS A 89 -0.10 7.47 -3.97
N THR A 90 -0.91 7.65 -2.92
CA THR A 90 -1.46 6.54 -2.13
C THR A 90 -2.36 5.63 -2.95
N LEU A 91 -3.23 6.19 -3.82
CA LEU A 91 -4.08 5.40 -4.71
C LEU A 91 -3.25 4.56 -5.69
N VAL A 92 -2.21 5.14 -6.29
CA VAL A 92 -1.33 4.41 -7.21
C VAL A 92 -0.61 3.27 -6.49
N PHE A 93 -0.09 3.52 -5.28
CA PHE A 93 0.57 2.48 -4.48
C PHE A 93 -0.40 1.38 -4.03
N ALA A 94 -1.64 1.73 -3.72
CA ALA A 94 -2.67 0.76 -3.39
C ALA A 94 -2.92 -0.21 -4.55
N ILE A 95 -2.97 0.29 -5.79
CA ILE A 95 -3.12 -0.56 -6.98
C ILE A 95 -1.96 -1.56 -7.10
N LEU A 96 -0.70 -1.12 -6.92
CA LEU A 96 0.47 -2.01 -6.96
C LEU A 96 0.43 -3.09 -5.87
N LEU A 97 0.00 -2.71 -4.66
CA LEU A 97 -0.16 -3.63 -3.53
C LEU A 97 -1.27 -4.66 -3.77
N ALA A 98 -2.25 -4.38 -4.63
CA ALA A 98 -3.23 -5.36 -5.09
C ALA A 98 -2.62 -6.32 -6.10
N THR A 99 -2.01 -5.77 -7.14
CA THR A 99 -1.72 -6.50 -8.38
C THR A 99 -0.50 -7.39 -8.26
N ILE A 100 0.64 -6.86 -7.80
CA ILE A 100 1.91 -7.61 -7.76
C ILE A 100 1.81 -8.81 -6.80
N PRO A 101 1.28 -8.67 -5.57
CA PRO A 101 1.09 -9.81 -4.67
C PRO A 101 0.05 -10.82 -5.14
N SER A 102 -1.00 -10.36 -5.80
CA SER A 102 -2.00 -11.28 -6.36
C SER A 102 -1.45 -12.08 -7.53
N TYR A 103 -0.64 -11.46 -8.40
CA TYR A 103 0.01 -12.12 -9.51
C TYR A 103 0.96 -13.23 -9.04
N HIS A 104 1.90 -12.89 -8.16
CA HIS A 104 2.82 -13.88 -7.60
C HIS A 104 2.12 -14.95 -6.75
N GLY A 105 0.93 -14.64 -6.21
CA GLY A 105 0.09 -15.55 -5.45
C GLY A 105 -0.67 -16.54 -6.33
N TYR A 106 -1.11 -16.10 -7.50
CA TYR A 106 -1.96 -16.89 -8.40
C TYR A 106 -1.15 -17.84 -9.27
N TYR A 107 -0.02 -17.36 -9.80
CA TYR A 107 0.82 -18.08 -10.76
C TYR A 107 1.97 -18.87 -10.13
N MET A 108 2.00 -19.00 -8.80
CA MET A 108 2.99 -19.84 -8.15
C MET A 108 2.67 -21.33 -8.33
N GLU A 109 3.74 -22.10 -8.45
CA GLU A 109 3.69 -23.55 -8.59
C GLU A 109 4.57 -24.19 -7.51
N GLY A 110 4.20 -25.40 -7.08
CA GLY A 110 4.93 -26.15 -6.07
C GLY A 110 4.17 -26.31 -4.75
N GLY A 111 4.91 -26.60 -3.68
CA GLY A 111 4.32 -26.92 -2.37
C GLY A 111 4.36 -25.75 -1.37
N ALA A 112 4.06 -26.05 -0.11
CA ALA A 112 4.02 -25.06 0.98
C ALA A 112 5.33 -24.24 1.14
N LEU A 113 6.49 -24.83 0.83
CA LEU A 113 7.78 -24.12 0.88
C LEU A 113 7.89 -23.00 -0.17
N GLU A 114 7.36 -23.25 -1.36
CA GLU A 114 7.36 -22.26 -2.46
C GLU A 114 6.39 -21.11 -2.17
N VAL A 115 5.39 -21.33 -1.30
CA VAL A 115 4.49 -20.25 -0.83
C VAL A 115 5.24 -19.16 -0.07
N GLY A 116 6.16 -19.56 0.81
CA GLY A 116 7.01 -18.63 1.53
C GLY A 116 7.93 -17.86 0.58
N LYS A 117 8.59 -18.56 -0.35
CA LYS A 117 9.50 -17.95 -1.33
C LYS A 117 8.78 -16.97 -2.25
N ALA A 118 7.62 -17.33 -2.78
CA ALA A 118 6.81 -16.45 -3.61
C ALA A 118 6.38 -15.18 -2.85
N SER A 119 6.04 -15.30 -1.55
CA SER A 119 5.72 -14.14 -0.72
C SER A 119 6.92 -13.19 -0.57
N THR A 120 8.14 -13.71 -0.40
CA THR A 120 9.35 -12.90 -0.33
C THR A 120 9.66 -12.23 -1.67
N THR A 121 9.63 -12.99 -2.76
CA THR A 121 9.86 -12.45 -4.12
C THR A 121 8.85 -11.36 -4.46
N SER A 122 7.57 -11.59 -4.16
CA SER A 122 6.51 -10.61 -4.34
C SER A 122 6.74 -9.33 -3.54
N PHE A 123 7.19 -9.44 -2.29
CA PHE A 123 7.51 -8.28 -1.45
C PHE A 123 8.66 -7.45 -2.04
N VAL A 124 9.72 -8.11 -2.52
CA VAL A 124 10.86 -7.44 -3.15
C VAL A 124 10.41 -6.68 -4.40
N TRP A 125 9.68 -7.33 -5.31
CA TRP A 125 9.17 -6.69 -6.52
C TRP A 125 8.24 -5.52 -6.21
N THR A 126 7.34 -5.70 -5.24
CA THR A 126 6.43 -4.63 -4.83
C THR A 126 7.18 -3.43 -4.27
N SER A 127 8.21 -3.67 -3.45
CA SER A 127 9.04 -2.59 -2.86
C SER A 127 9.81 -1.83 -3.94
N VAL A 128 10.45 -2.55 -4.88
CA VAL A 128 11.19 -1.93 -5.99
C VAL A 128 10.25 -1.08 -6.86
N MET A 129 9.08 -1.61 -7.21
CA MET A 129 8.09 -0.86 -8.01
C MET A 129 7.55 0.36 -7.28
N ILE A 130 7.31 0.28 -5.97
CA ILE A 130 6.91 1.43 -5.15
C ILE A 130 8.00 2.49 -5.17
N ILE A 131 9.28 2.13 -5.00
CA ILE A 131 10.39 3.09 -5.01
C ILE A 131 10.52 3.78 -6.37
N LEU A 132 10.47 3.01 -7.47
CA LEU A 132 10.55 3.56 -8.83
C LEU A 132 9.38 4.51 -9.12
N LEU A 133 8.15 4.08 -8.83
CA LEU A 133 6.98 4.93 -9.03
C LEU A 133 6.95 6.11 -8.08
N ASN A 134 7.51 5.98 -6.88
CA ASN A 134 7.68 7.10 -5.96
C ASN A 134 8.53 8.20 -6.61
N TYR A 135 9.68 7.84 -7.18
CA TYR A 135 10.55 8.78 -7.87
C TYR A 135 9.84 9.43 -9.07
N ILE A 136 9.24 8.63 -9.95
CA ILE A 136 8.54 9.12 -11.15
C ILE A 136 7.40 10.07 -10.78
N LEU A 137 6.51 9.66 -9.87
CA LEU A 137 5.37 10.48 -9.46
C LEU A 137 5.81 11.78 -8.79
N THR A 138 6.88 11.74 -7.99
CA THR A 138 7.40 12.95 -7.35
C THR A 138 7.98 13.90 -8.39
N SER A 139 8.80 13.39 -9.31
CA SER A 139 9.37 14.20 -10.39
C SER A 139 8.32 14.79 -11.33
N MET A 140 7.19 14.12 -11.53
CA MET A 140 6.12 14.61 -12.41
C MET A 140 5.17 15.61 -11.73
N LEU A 141 4.92 15.45 -10.43
CA LEU A 141 3.93 16.25 -9.71
C LEU A 141 4.54 17.45 -8.97
N LEU A 142 5.79 17.34 -8.53
CA LEU A 142 6.50 18.35 -7.74
C LEU A 142 7.80 18.83 -8.41
N GLY A 143 8.28 18.10 -9.42
CA GLY A 143 9.47 18.47 -10.20
C GLY A 143 9.17 19.43 -11.33
#